data_AF-A0A4V0YYV7-F1
#
_entry.id   AF-A0A4V0YYV7-F1
#
_cell.length_a   1.000
_cell.length_b   1.000
_cell.length_c   1.000
_cell.angle_alpha   90.00
_cell.angle_beta   90.00
_cell.angle_gamma   90.00
#
_symmetry.space_group_name_H-M   'P 1'
#
loop_
_entity.id
_entity.type
_entity.pdbx_description
1 polymer ?
#
loop_
_entity_poly.entity_id
_entity_poly.type
_entity_poly.pdbx_seq_one_letter_code
_entity_poly.pdbx_strand_id
1 'polypeptide(L)'
;MRATLVQAAHGARRSKTYLGERYRRLKKRRGSKRAALAVGHNILVIYSQMMKTGEPYREKGEAFFHQTNLDQVEHRLIHRLEQLGYQVSRQPQPAA
;
A
#
# COMPACT_ATOMS: atom_id res chain seq x y z
N MET A 1 -16.58 7.34 -17.86
CA MET A 1 -15.95 6.35 -16.94
C MET A 1 -14.73 6.89 -16.16
N ARG A 2 -13.84 7.73 -16.72
CA ARG A 2 -12.71 8.29 -15.94
C ARG A 2 -13.15 9.19 -14.77
N ALA A 3 -14.13 10.07 -14.99
CA ALA A 3 -14.60 11.03 -13.98
C ALA A 3 -15.22 10.34 -12.75
N THR A 4 -16.00 9.28 -12.96
CA THR A 4 -16.67 8.53 -11.88
C THR A 4 -15.65 7.79 -11.00
N LEU A 5 -14.61 7.19 -11.59
CA LEU A 5 -13.52 6.55 -10.85
C LEU A 5 -12.70 7.55 -10.04
N VAL A 6 -12.52 8.77 -10.56
CA VAL A 6 -11.86 9.86 -9.83
C VAL A 6 -12.70 10.33 -8.65
N GLN A 7 -14.03 10.44 -8.81
CA GLN A 7 -14.93 10.74 -7.69
C GLN A 7 -14.95 9.64 -6.63
N ALA A 8 -14.98 8.37 -7.03
CA ALA A 8 -14.86 7.24 -6.12
C ALA A 8 -13.52 7.28 -5.34
N ALA A 9 -12.42 7.59 -6.03
CA ALA A 9 -11.11 7.78 -5.39
C ALA A 9 -11.11 8.95 -4.39
N HIS A 10 -11.81 10.05 -4.68
CA HIS A 10 -11.97 11.15 -3.74
C HIS A 10 -12.81 10.77 -2.51
N GLY A 11 -13.85 9.95 -2.67
CA GLY A 11 -14.62 9.40 -1.56
C GLY A 11 -13.77 8.49 -0.65
N ALA A 12 -12.91 7.66 -1.24
CA ALA A 12 -11.99 6.80 -0.52
C ALA A 12 -10.90 7.56 0.26
N ARG A 13 -10.66 8.85 -0.03
CA ARG A 13 -9.60 9.64 0.61
C ARG A 13 -9.62 9.60 2.15
N ARG A 14 -10.81 9.66 2.75
CA ARG A 14 -11.00 9.73 4.21
C ARG A 14 -11.24 8.36 4.84
N SER A 15 -11.34 7.28 4.07
CA SER A 15 -11.61 5.95 4.62
C SER A 15 -10.33 5.31 5.17
N LYS A 16 -10.51 4.45 6.17
CA LYS A 16 -9.46 3.61 6.79
C LYS A 16 -9.28 2.30 6.03
N THR A 17 -9.09 2.41 4.72
CA THR A 17 -8.94 1.30 3.79
C THR A 17 -7.58 1.36 3.10
N TYR A 18 -7.15 0.27 2.47
CA TYR A 18 -5.97 0.20 1.63
C TYR A 18 -5.98 1.30 0.56
N LEU A 19 -7.12 1.49 -0.12
CA LEU A 19 -7.27 2.52 -1.16
C LEU A 19 -7.16 3.93 -0.59
N GLY A 20 -7.72 4.19 0.60
CA GLY A 20 -7.62 5.48 1.28
C GLY A 20 -6.19 5.80 1.72
N GLU A 21 -5.48 4.83 2.30
CA GLU A 21 -4.09 4.98 2.69
C GLU A 21 -3.17 5.19 1.47
N ARG A 22 -3.41 4.43 0.40
CA ARG A 22 -2.71 4.61 -0.89
C ARG A 22 -2.95 5.99 -1.48
N TYR A 23 -4.18 6.52 -1.41
CA TYR A 23 -4.49 7.89 -1.83
C TYR A 23 -3.66 8.90 -1.03
N ARG A 24 -3.64 8.79 0.31
CA ARG A 24 -2.91 9.72 1.18
C ARG A 24 -1.41 9.72 0.90
N ARG A 25 -0.80 8.53 0.77
CA ARG A 25 0.62 8.36 0.44
C ARG A 25 0.95 8.94 -0.93
N LEU A 26 0.14 8.68 -1.95
CA LEU A 26 0.35 9.23 -3.29
C LEU A 26 0.11 10.73 -3.35
N LYS A 27 -0.89 11.26 -2.62
CA LYS A 27 -1.14 12.70 -2.52
C LYS A 27 0.08 13.41 -1.94
N LYS A 28 0.68 12.88 -0.86
CA LYS A 28 1.88 13.45 -0.23
C LYS A 28 3.07 13.52 -1.19
N ARG A 29 3.23 12.52 -2.07
CA ARG A 29 4.37 12.42 -3.01
C ARG A 29 4.14 13.11 -4.37
N ARG A 30 2.92 13.09 -4.92
CA ARG A 30 2.64 13.43 -6.33
C ARG A 30 1.47 14.40 -6.53
N GLY A 31 0.84 14.86 -5.44
CA GLY A 31 -0.31 15.76 -5.49
C GLY A 31 -1.66 15.07 -5.74
N SER A 32 -2.75 15.80 -5.49
CA SER A 32 -4.12 15.26 -5.41
C SER A 32 -4.63 14.68 -6.74
N LYS A 33 -4.38 15.37 -7.87
CA LYS A 33 -4.85 14.94 -9.20
C LYS A 33 -4.26 13.59 -9.62
N ARG A 34 -2.93 13.43 -9.45
CA ARG A 34 -2.24 12.17 -9.78
C ARG A 34 -2.62 11.04 -8.82
N ALA A 35 -2.86 11.36 -7.54
CA ALA A 35 -3.32 10.37 -6.57
C ALA A 35 -4.70 9.81 -6.93
N ALA A 36 -5.65 10.68 -7.29
CA ALA A 36 -7.01 10.25 -7.66
C ALA A 36 -7.02 9.35 -8.91
N LEU A 37 -6.24 9.70 -9.94
CA LEU A 37 -6.10 8.86 -11.13
C LEU A 37 -5.50 7.49 -10.81
N ALA A 38 -4.44 7.45 -10.01
CA ALA A 38 -3.79 6.19 -9.64
C ALA A 38 -4.71 5.30 -8.79
N VAL A 39 -5.48 5.87 -7.87
CA VAL A 39 -6.44 5.11 -7.06
C VAL A 39 -7.63 4.66 -7.91
N GLY A 40 -8.15 5.51 -8.80
CA GLY A 40 -9.21 5.13 -9.74
C GLY A 40 -8.80 3.99 -10.67
N HIS A 41 -7.55 3.98 -11.15
CA HIS A 41 -7.00 2.85 -11.91
C HIS A 41 -6.94 1.56 -11.07
N ASN A 42 -6.53 1.63 -9.79
CA ASN A 42 -6.54 0.46 -8.91
C ASN A 42 -7.96 -0.07 -8.68
N ILE A 43 -8.96 0.79 -8.50
CA ILE A 43 -10.37 0.40 -8.39
C ILE A 43 -10.80 -0.38 -9.64
N LEU A 44 -10.44 0.10 -10.83
CA LEU A 44 -10.75 -0.57 -12.08
C LEU A 44 -10.07 -1.95 -12.19
N VAL A 45 -8.80 -2.05 -11.80
CA VAL A 45 -8.06 -3.33 -11.81
C VAL A 45 -8.70 -4.32 -10.84
N ILE A 46 -9.01 -3.89 -9.61
CA ILE A 46 -9.68 -4.73 -8.60
C ILE A 46 -11.01 -5.24 -9.16
N TYR A 47 -11.84 -4.35 -9.70
CA TYR A 47 -13.12 -4.74 -10.30
C TYR A 47 -12.93 -5.73 -11.45
N SER A 48 -11.97 -5.48 -12.35
CA SER A 48 -11.68 -6.40 -13.46
C SER A 48 -11.21 -7.78 -12.98
N GLN A 49 -10.48 -7.83 -11.87
CA GLN A 49 -10.06 -9.08 -11.27
C GLN A 49 -11.25 -9.81 -10.64
N MET A 50 -12.08 -9.12 -9.86
CA MET A 50 -13.31 -9.68 -9.29
C MET A 50 -14.22 -10.28 -10.36
N MET A 51 -14.38 -9.59 -11.49
CA MET A 51 -15.17 -10.09 -12.62
C MET A 51 -14.56 -11.33 -13.27
N LYS A 52 -13.22 -11.44 -13.30
CA LYS A 52 -12.51 -12.59 -13.89
C LYS A 52 -12.48 -13.81 -12.97
N THR A 53 -12.23 -13.61 -11.68
CA THR A 53 -12.09 -14.70 -10.70
C THR A 53 -13.39 -15.04 -9.98
N GLY A 54 -14.42 -14.19 -10.04
CA GLY A 54 -15.65 -14.34 -9.25
C GLY A 54 -15.48 -14.05 -7.75
N GLU A 55 -14.23 -13.99 -7.27
CA GLU A 55 -13.92 -13.72 -5.87
C GLU A 55 -14.21 -12.27 -5.45
N PRO A 56 -14.82 -12.05 -4.28
CA PRO A 56 -15.05 -10.72 -3.76
C PRO A 56 -13.72 -10.04 -3.37
N TYR A 57 -13.67 -8.71 -3.51
CA TYR A 57 -12.51 -7.95 -3.06
C TYR A 57 -12.36 -8.04 -1.53
N ARG A 58 -11.21 -8.59 -1.09
CA ARG A 58 -10.80 -8.60 0.31
C ARG A 58 -9.98 -7.36 0.60
N GLU A 59 -10.54 -6.49 1.43
CA GLU A 59 -9.89 -5.25 1.87
C GLU A 59 -8.68 -5.58 2.75
N LYS A 60 -7.49 -5.12 2.35
CA LYS A 60 -6.22 -5.40 3.05
C LYS A 60 -6.04 -4.53 4.30
N GLY A 61 -6.86 -3.49 4.45
CA GLY A 61 -6.82 -2.58 5.59
C GLY A 61 -5.67 -1.57 5.53
N GLU A 62 -5.70 -0.60 6.44
CA GLU A 62 -4.67 0.45 6.53
C GLU A 62 -3.32 -0.08 7.03
N ALA A 63 -3.34 -1.12 7.87
CA ALA A 63 -2.17 -1.78 8.45
C ALA A 63 -1.26 -2.45 7.39
N PHE A 64 -1.78 -2.76 6.21
CA PHE A 64 -1.01 -3.40 5.14
C PHE A 64 0.28 -2.62 4.81
N PHE A 65 0.19 -1.30 4.77
CA PHE A 65 1.36 -0.47 4.46
C PHE A 65 2.27 -0.21 5.66
N HIS A 66 1.85 -0.57 6.88
CA HIS A 66 2.71 -0.53 8.05
C HIS A 66 3.64 -1.75 8.07
N GLN A 67 3.11 -2.93 7.79
CA GLN A 67 3.89 -4.18 7.71
C GLN A 67 4.98 -4.08 6.63
N THR A 68 4.64 -3.67 5.40
CA THR A 68 5.64 -3.51 4.32
C THR A 68 6.73 -2.48 4.65
N ASN A 69 6.42 -1.45 5.43
CA ASN A 69 7.43 -0.48 5.85
C ASN A 69 8.40 -1.09 6.86
N LEU A 70 7.94 -1.92 7.79
CA LEU A 70 8.80 -2.60 8.76
C LEU A 70 9.77 -3.54 8.06
N ASP A 71 9.29 -4.35 7.12
CA ASP A 71 10.14 -5.25 6.34
C ASP A 71 11.19 -4.46 5.54
N GLN A 72 10.80 -3.36 4.88
CA GLN A 72 11.74 -2.54 4.12
C GLN A 72 12.78 -1.86 5.02
N VAL A 73 12.37 -1.43 6.21
CA VAL A 73 13.29 -0.85 7.20
C VAL A 73 14.25 -1.92 7.71
N GLU A 74 13.77 -3.11 8.04
CA GLU A 74 14.58 -4.24 8.48
C GLU A 74 15.63 -4.60 7.41
N HIS A 75 15.23 -4.81 6.16
CA HIS A 75 16.17 -5.11 5.07
C HIS A 75 17.20 -4.00 4.87
N ARG A 76 16.78 -2.73 4.98
CA ARG A 76 17.70 -1.58 4.86
C ARG A 76 18.71 -1.56 6.00
N LEU A 77 18.30 -1.91 7.22
CA LEU A 77 19.18 -1.97 8.38
C LEU A 77 20.16 -3.15 8.27
N ILE A 78 19.69 -4.32 7.85
CA ILE A 78 20.53 -5.49 7.59
C ILE A 78 21.61 -5.14 6.55
N HIS A 79 21.21 -4.60 5.39
CA HIS A 79 22.16 -4.20 4.36
C HIS A 79 23.16 -3.14 4.83
N ARG A 80 22.75 -2.21 5.70
CA ARG A 80 23.66 -1.21 6.27
C ARG A 80 24.72 -1.86 7.18
N LEU A 81 24.31 -2.85 7.99
CA LEU A 81 25.20 -3.58 8.89
C LEU A 81 26.16 -4.49 8.11
N GLU A 82 25.67 -5.15 7.06
CA GLU A 82 26.49 -5.94 6.13
C GLU A 82 27.56 -5.06 5.45
N GLN A 83 27.19 -3.86 4.99
CA GLN A 83 28.14 -2.90 4.39
C GLN A 83 29.21 -2.43 5.37
N LEU A 84 28.95 -2.46 6.67
CA LEU A 84 29.90 -2.11 7.72
C LEU A 84 30.78 -3.30 8.15
N GLY A 85 30.62 -4.46 7.50
CA GLY A 85 31.41 -5.67 7.77
C GLY A 85 30.87 -6.55 8.90
N TYR A 86 29.64 -6.30 9.38
CA TYR A 86 28.99 -7.13 10.39
C TYR A 86 28.18 -8.25 9.75
N GLN A 87 28.32 -9.47 10.28
CA GLN A 87 27.48 -10.60 9.91
C GLN A 87 26.17 -10.54 10.69
N VAL A 88 25.04 -10.34 10.00
CA VAL A 88 23.73 -10.19 10.64
C VAL A 88 22.99 -11.53 10.67
N SER A 89 22.79 -12.09 11.86
CA SER A 89 21.94 -13.26 12.08
C SER A 89 20.57 -12.83 12.63
N ARG A 90 19.48 -13.14 11.93
CA ARG A 90 18.12 -12.95 12.46
C ARG A 90 17.83 -14.06 13.48
N GLN A 91 17.78 -13.74 14.76
CA GLN A 91 17.19 -14.61 15.78
C GLN A 91 15.75 -14.15 16.03
N PRO A 92 14.73 -15.03 15.82
CA PRO A 92 13.36 -14.70 16.21
C PRO A 92 13.30 -14.60 17.73
N GLN A 93 13.23 -13.37 18.23
CA GLN A 93 13.04 -13.12 19.64
C GLN A 93 11.55 -13.27 19.96
N PRO A 94 11.14 -14.21 20.84
CA PRO A 94 9.74 -14.36 21.19
C PRO A 94 9.24 -13.06 21.82
N ALA A 95 8.18 -12.50 21.24
CA ALA A 95 7.52 -11.32 21.77
C ALA A 95 6.99 -11.62 23.18
N ALA A 96 7.37 -10.78 24.15
CA ALA A 96 6.92 -10.84 25.54
C ALA A 96 5.46 -10.38 25.69
#